data_AF-A0A6B3MYE4-F1
#
_entry.id   AF-A0A6B3MYE4-F1
#
_cell.length_a   1.000
_cell.length_b   1.000
_cell.length_c   1.000
_cell.angle_alpha   90.00
_cell.angle_beta   90.00
_cell.angle_gamma   90.00
#
_symmetry.space_group_name_H-M   'P 1'
#
loop_
_entity.id
_entity.type
_entity.pdbx_description
1 polymer ?
#
loop_
_entity_poly.entity_id
_entity_poly.type
_entity_poly.pdbx_seq_one_letter_code
_entity_poly.pdbx_strand_id
1 'polypeptide(L)'
;MPNGLNHENSSSNTMQHIKSISLAILLLASVVYLPSCNLTGAKKNSNSTSSSSTKVLEQTPDSRLVEELTTSYLNKTPARAVATQLSVEQGQALQDQFVQQLSSSLGKVVGYKAGLTNPAAQERFKVSEPIRGVLLEKMLLNSGAVVPAKFGARPVYEGDLIVRVGSEEINSATTPKEALAALDAVIPFMELPDLVYDPKVSLDGTALVAINVGARLGVLGTPIPLSATPDWEERLKNIKIVMVDKAGNQL
;
A
#
# COMPACT_ATOMS: atom_id res chain seq x y z
N MET A 1 58.56 -14.86 21.05
CA MET A 1 58.87 -15.49 19.75
C MET A 1 58.58 -16.99 19.87
N PRO A 2 57.90 -17.62 18.91
CA PRO A 2 56.43 -17.76 18.84
C PRO A 2 56.01 -19.24 18.65
N ASN A 3 54.73 -19.63 18.80
CA ASN A 3 53.63 -19.62 17.82
C ASN A 3 52.33 -19.90 18.61
N GLY A 4 51.18 -19.23 18.45
CA GLY A 4 50.60 -18.60 17.27
C GLY A 4 49.55 -19.55 16.68
N LEU A 5 48.28 -19.42 17.09
CA LEU A 5 47.10 -19.78 16.30
C LEU A 5 45.87 -19.05 16.88
N ASN A 6 45.43 -18.05 16.12
CA ASN A 6 44.20 -17.30 16.29
C ASN A 6 42.99 -18.19 15.96
N HIS A 7 41.89 -18.02 16.68
CA HIS A 7 40.56 -18.24 16.09
C HIS A 7 39.69 -17.02 16.34
N GLU A 8 39.54 -16.25 15.27
CA GLU A 8 38.60 -15.15 15.11
C GLU A 8 37.15 -15.63 15.09
N ASN A 9 36.27 -14.76 15.57
CA ASN A 9 34.90 -14.50 15.12
C ASN A 9 34.08 -15.66 14.54
N SER A 10 33.14 -16.15 15.35
CA SER A 10 31.88 -16.73 14.84
C SER A 10 30.69 -16.16 15.63
N SER A 11 30.55 -14.83 15.57
CA SER A 11 29.40 -14.09 16.10
C SER A 11 28.85 -13.14 15.03
N SER A 12 28.76 -13.62 13.79
CA SER A 12 28.20 -12.87 12.65
C SER A 12 27.76 -13.84 11.58
N ASN A 13 26.60 -14.49 11.76
CA ASN A 13 25.83 -15.04 10.62
C ASN A 13 24.40 -15.50 10.93
N THR A 14 23.84 -15.21 12.11
CA THR A 14 22.48 -15.69 12.47
C THR A 14 21.38 -14.66 12.20
N MET A 15 21.64 -13.61 11.43
CA MET A 15 20.68 -12.50 11.21
C MET A 15 20.43 -12.19 9.73
N GLN A 16 20.52 -13.18 8.85
CA GLN A 16 20.20 -13.05 7.41
C GLN A 16 19.10 -14.00 6.88
N HIS A 17 18.43 -14.80 7.72
CA HIS A 17 17.47 -15.81 7.26
C HIS A 17 16.03 -15.66 7.76
N ILE A 18 15.54 -14.43 7.95
CA ILE A 18 14.11 -14.20 8.21
C ILE A 18 13.60 -13.06 7.31
N LYS A 19 13.48 -13.33 6.00
CA LYS A 19 12.72 -12.50 5.06
C LYS A 19 11.99 -13.39 4.05
N SER A 20 10.98 -14.11 4.53
CA SER A 20 9.88 -14.53 3.67
C SER A 20 8.60 -14.46 4.51
N ILE A 21 8.03 -13.25 4.55
CA ILE A 21 6.79 -12.98 5.28
C ILE A 21 5.65 -13.07 4.26
N SER A 22 4.82 -14.11 4.46
CA SER A 22 3.46 -14.34 3.96
C SER A 22 2.99 -13.43 2.83
N LEU A 23 3.17 -13.92 1.61
CA LEU A 23 2.69 -13.29 0.39
C LEU A 23 1.16 -13.46 0.26
N ALA A 24 0.38 -12.51 0.78
CA ALA A 24 -1.04 -12.37 0.42
C ALA A 24 -1.12 -11.54 -0.87
N ILE A 25 -1.13 -12.21 -2.03
CA ILE A 25 -1.38 -11.55 -3.32
C ILE A 25 -2.89 -11.33 -3.46
N LEU A 26 -3.26 -10.06 -3.50
CA LEU A 26 -4.52 -9.61 -4.07
C LEU A 26 -4.26 -9.21 -5.52
N LEU A 27 -4.91 -9.88 -6.47
CA LEU A 27 -5.03 -9.42 -7.84
C LEU A 27 -6.53 -9.38 -8.12
N LEU A 28 -7.08 -8.17 -8.28
CA LEU A 28 -8.14 -7.81 -9.23
C LEU A 28 -8.34 -6.28 -9.22
N ALA A 29 -8.91 -5.78 -10.30
CA ALA A 29 -8.88 -4.37 -10.67
C ALA A 29 -9.73 -3.48 -9.75
N SER A 30 -9.09 -2.58 -9.01
CA SER A 30 -9.75 -1.50 -8.29
C SER A 30 -10.26 -0.44 -9.29
N VAL A 31 -11.55 -0.14 -9.26
CA VAL A 31 -12.12 1.03 -9.94
C VAL A 31 -12.01 2.21 -9.00
N VAL A 32 -10.96 3.02 -9.18
CA VAL A 32 -10.76 4.25 -8.41
C VAL A 32 -11.73 5.32 -8.93
N TYR A 33 -12.70 5.73 -8.13
CA TYR A 33 -13.56 6.88 -8.44
C TYR A 33 -12.92 8.16 -7.89
N LEU A 34 -12.36 8.99 -8.77
CA LEU A 34 -11.94 10.36 -8.44
C LEU A 34 -12.99 11.35 -8.96
N PRO A 35 -13.60 12.20 -8.12
CA PRO A 35 -14.48 13.25 -8.60
C PRO A 35 -13.67 14.25 -9.44
N SER A 36 -14.06 14.41 -10.71
CA SER A 36 -13.47 15.38 -11.62
C SER A 36 -13.84 16.79 -11.17
N CYS A 37 -12.84 17.58 -10.74
CA CYS A 37 -13.03 19.01 -10.50
C CYS A 37 -12.66 19.77 -11.79
N ASN A 38 -13.66 20.27 -12.51
CA ASN A 38 -13.49 21.18 -13.64
C ASN A 38 -13.04 22.55 -13.14
N LEU A 39 -11.83 22.97 -13.49
CA LEU A 39 -11.35 24.33 -13.30
C LEU A 39 -11.24 25.01 -14.67
N THR A 40 -12.28 25.75 -15.03
CA THR A 40 -12.25 26.71 -16.14
C THR A 40 -11.52 27.98 -15.72
N GLY A 41 -10.42 28.28 -16.41
CA GLY A 41 -10.04 29.64 -16.81
C GLY A 41 -9.35 30.56 -15.80
N ALA A 42 -8.04 30.69 -15.91
CA ALA A 42 -7.34 31.95 -15.62
C ALA A 42 -6.10 32.09 -16.52
N LYS A 43 -6.12 33.07 -17.43
CA LYS A 43 -4.95 33.55 -18.18
C LYS A 43 -4.06 34.39 -17.25
N LYS A 44 -2.72 34.27 -17.35
CA LYS A 44 -1.80 35.42 -17.49
C LYS A 44 -0.35 35.02 -17.81
N ASN A 45 0.33 35.98 -18.44
CA ASN A 45 1.59 35.95 -19.17
C ASN A 45 2.88 35.89 -18.31
N SER A 46 3.91 35.33 -18.97
CA SER A 46 5.34 35.75 -19.11
C SER A 46 6.26 35.98 -17.91
N ASN A 47 7.36 35.20 -17.95
CA ASN A 47 8.77 35.49 -17.65
C ASN A 47 9.19 36.04 -16.28
N SER A 48 9.96 35.23 -15.54
CA SER A 48 11.35 35.58 -15.16
C SER A 48 12.12 34.38 -14.63
N THR A 49 13.32 34.20 -15.17
CA THR A 49 14.35 33.22 -14.85
C THR A 49 14.92 33.44 -13.44
N SER A 50 15.07 32.38 -12.63
CA SER A 50 16.22 32.26 -11.72
C SER A 50 16.49 30.79 -11.39
N SER A 51 17.58 30.30 -11.96
CA SER A 51 18.26 29.06 -11.62
C SER A 51 18.50 28.98 -10.10
N SER A 52 17.94 27.96 -9.46
CA SER A 52 18.37 27.50 -8.14
C SER A 52 18.57 26.00 -8.23
N SER A 53 19.83 25.59 -8.21
CA SER A 53 20.28 24.21 -8.33
C SER A 53 19.74 23.37 -7.18
N THR A 54 18.77 22.52 -7.47
CA THR A 54 18.33 21.45 -6.56
C THR A 54 19.50 20.51 -6.32
N LYS A 55 20.10 20.57 -5.13
CA LYS A 55 21.10 19.60 -4.68
C LYS A 55 20.39 18.24 -4.56
N VAL A 56 20.70 17.33 -5.48
CA VAL A 56 20.37 15.91 -5.34
C VAL A 56 21.24 15.39 -4.19
N LEU A 57 20.65 15.27 -3.00
CA LEU A 57 21.32 14.65 -1.86
C LEU A 57 21.37 13.15 -2.09
N GLU A 58 22.50 12.50 -1.81
CA GLU A 58 22.62 11.04 -1.77
C GLU A 58 21.72 10.51 -0.63
N GLN A 59 20.52 10.03 -0.98
CA GLN A 59 19.44 9.81 -0.01
C GLN A 59 19.58 8.45 0.68
N THR A 60 20.22 8.43 1.84
CA THR A 60 19.68 7.58 2.91
C THR A 60 18.27 8.08 3.23
N PRO A 61 17.29 7.19 3.51
CA PRO A 61 15.95 7.62 3.91
C PRO A 61 16.06 8.57 5.10
N ASP A 62 15.76 9.85 4.90
CA ASP A 62 15.85 10.88 5.94
C ASP A 62 14.77 10.58 6.98
N SER A 63 15.16 10.24 8.22
CA SER A 63 14.23 9.95 9.32
C SER A 63 13.23 11.08 9.54
N ARG A 64 13.59 12.33 9.18
CA ARG A 64 12.70 13.50 9.23
C ARG A 64 11.53 13.40 8.26
N LEU A 65 11.74 12.80 7.07
CA LEU A 65 10.65 12.58 6.12
C LEU A 65 9.61 11.61 6.68
N VAL A 66 10.07 10.50 7.27
CA VAL A 66 9.17 9.51 7.89
C VAL A 66 8.40 10.14 9.04
N GLU A 67 9.06 10.93 9.89
CA GLU A 67 8.42 11.64 11.00
C GLU A 67 7.34 12.62 10.51
N GLU A 68 7.61 13.39 9.45
CA GLU A 68 6.62 14.31 8.85
C GLU A 68 5.42 13.56 8.27
N LEU A 69 5.67 12.46 7.53
CA LEU A 69 4.61 11.62 6.97
C LEU A 69 3.74 11.00 8.06
N THR A 70 4.35 10.44 9.10
CA THR A 70 3.65 9.86 10.25
C THR A 70 2.84 10.90 10.98
N THR A 71 3.42 12.07 11.25
CA THR A 71 2.73 13.18 11.91
C THR A 71 1.51 13.62 11.08
N SER A 72 1.68 13.78 9.78
CA SER A 72 0.61 14.15 8.84
C SER A 72 -0.50 13.10 8.79
N TYR A 73 -0.12 11.82 8.75
CA TYR A 73 -1.03 10.69 8.80
C TYR A 73 -1.85 10.69 10.09
N LEU A 74 -1.21 10.79 11.26
CA LEU A 74 -1.88 10.77 12.56
C LEU A 74 -2.82 11.97 12.73
N ASN A 75 -2.39 13.15 12.29
CA ASN A 75 -3.15 14.40 12.39
C ASN A 75 -4.19 14.58 11.27
N LYS A 76 -4.23 13.70 10.27
CA LYS A 76 -5.14 13.79 9.11
C LYS A 76 -4.99 15.13 8.37
N THR A 77 -3.74 15.56 8.21
CA THR A 77 -3.35 16.79 7.51
C THR A 77 -2.48 16.47 6.31
N PRO A 78 -2.62 17.18 5.17
CA PRO A 78 -1.81 16.88 4.00
C PRO A 78 -0.30 17.10 4.24
N ALA A 79 0.51 16.09 3.95
CA ALA A 79 1.96 16.19 4.01
C ALA A 79 2.50 17.00 2.82
N ARG A 80 3.47 17.88 3.06
CA ARG A 80 4.10 18.68 1.99
C ARG A 80 5.45 18.13 1.57
N ALA A 81 6.19 17.49 2.48
CA ALA A 81 7.37 16.73 2.10
C ALA A 81 6.99 15.57 1.19
N VAL A 82 7.87 15.28 0.22
CA VAL A 82 7.63 14.24 -0.79
C VAL A 82 8.89 13.42 -0.97
N ALA A 83 8.69 12.10 -0.96
CA ALA A 83 9.66 11.15 -1.47
C ALA A 83 9.42 10.99 -2.98
N THR A 84 10.24 11.62 -3.83
CA THR A 84 10.18 11.41 -5.28
C THR A 84 11.52 10.98 -5.83
N GLN A 85 11.53 10.30 -6.97
CA GLN A 85 12.76 9.86 -7.64
C GLN A 85 13.62 8.94 -6.77
N LEU A 86 12.97 8.19 -5.88
CA LEU A 86 13.63 7.16 -5.10
C LEU A 86 13.87 5.92 -5.95
N SER A 87 14.84 5.10 -5.55
CA SER A 87 14.83 3.70 -5.95
C SER A 87 13.66 2.97 -5.26
N VAL A 88 13.28 1.81 -5.80
CA VAL A 88 12.24 0.96 -5.18
C VAL A 88 12.65 0.56 -3.77
N GLU A 89 13.93 0.24 -3.55
CA GLU A 89 14.49 -0.15 -2.26
C GLU A 89 14.45 1.00 -1.26
N GLN A 90 14.73 2.23 -1.69
CA GLN A 90 14.59 3.42 -0.85
C GLN A 90 13.13 3.67 -0.46
N GLY A 91 12.20 3.54 -1.41
CA GLY A 91 10.76 3.64 -1.15
C GLY A 91 10.30 2.60 -0.12
N GLN A 92 10.71 1.34 -0.28
CA GLN A 92 10.41 0.26 0.65
C GLN A 92 11.04 0.49 2.04
N ALA A 93 12.27 1.00 2.10
CA ALA A 93 12.90 1.33 3.38
C ALA A 93 12.15 2.44 4.14
N LEU A 94 11.63 3.46 3.43
CA LEU A 94 10.74 4.46 4.01
C LEU A 94 9.42 3.86 4.48
N GLN A 95 8.82 2.99 3.67
CA GLN A 95 7.60 2.27 4.03
C GLN A 95 7.78 1.47 5.32
N ASP A 96 8.87 0.71 5.44
CA ASP A 96 9.16 -0.11 6.61
C ASP A 96 9.25 0.75 7.88
N GLN A 97 9.96 1.88 7.81
CA GLN A 97 10.06 2.82 8.93
C GLN A 97 8.70 3.47 9.28
N PHE A 98 7.93 3.88 8.26
CA PHE A 98 6.61 4.45 8.44
C PHE A 98 5.64 3.45 9.09
N VAL A 99 5.59 2.22 8.59
CA VAL A 99 4.79 1.13 9.15
C VAL A 99 5.24 0.79 10.56
N GLN A 100 6.54 0.78 10.85
CA GLN A 100 7.07 0.55 12.19
C GLN A 100 6.57 1.59 13.19
N GLN A 101 6.57 2.88 12.82
CA GLN A 101 6.04 3.94 13.67
C GLN A 101 4.54 3.76 13.94
N LEU A 102 3.76 3.41 12.91
CA LEU A 102 2.31 3.18 13.04
C LEU A 102 1.97 1.93 13.87
N SER A 103 2.76 0.85 13.75
CA SER A 103 2.48 -0.45 14.39
C SER A 103 2.38 -0.37 15.91
N SER A 104 3.09 0.57 16.53
CA SER A 104 3.01 0.85 17.97
C SER A 104 1.57 1.14 18.45
N SER A 105 0.76 1.78 17.60
CA SER A 105 -0.61 2.18 17.92
C SER A 105 -1.67 1.37 17.17
N LEU A 106 -1.37 0.93 15.94
CA LEU A 106 -2.30 0.24 15.04
C LEU A 106 -2.21 -1.29 15.12
N GLY A 107 -1.29 -1.83 15.91
CA GLY A 107 -1.16 -3.27 16.14
C GLY A 107 -0.23 -3.97 15.14
N LYS A 108 -0.26 -5.30 15.17
CA LYS A 108 0.61 -6.15 14.36
C LYS A 108 0.23 -6.11 12.88
N VAL A 109 1.17 -6.53 12.02
CA VAL A 109 0.88 -6.83 10.61
C VAL A 109 -0.09 -8.00 10.53
N VAL A 110 -1.16 -7.83 9.76
CA VAL A 110 -2.21 -8.84 9.55
C VAL A 110 -2.46 -9.16 8.08
N GLY A 111 -1.79 -8.46 7.15
CA GLY A 111 -1.91 -8.73 5.73
C GLY A 111 -1.23 -7.67 4.88
N TYR A 112 -1.52 -7.75 3.58
CA TYR A 112 -0.97 -6.86 2.55
C TYR A 112 -2.05 -6.43 1.58
N LYS A 113 -1.86 -5.27 0.97
CA LYS A 113 -2.70 -4.77 -0.13
C LYS A 113 -1.84 -4.57 -1.37
N ALA A 114 -2.41 -4.86 -2.53
CA ALA A 114 -1.77 -4.56 -3.81
C ALA A 114 -2.30 -3.24 -4.36
N GLY A 115 -1.42 -2.39 -4.86
CA GLY A 115 -1.76 -1.17 -5.57
C GLY A 115 -1.19 -1.20 -6.98
N LEU A 116 -1.77 -0.41 -7.89
CA LEU A 116 -1.32 -0.31 -9.28
C LEU A 116 -1.31 -1.67 -9.99
N THR A 117 -2.40 -2.44 -9.84
CA THR A 117 -2.52 -3.82 -10.34
C THR A 117 -2.83 -3.92 -11.85
N ASN A 118 -2.87 -2.79 -12.56
CA ASN A 118 -3.10 -2.76 -14.01
C ASN A 118 -2.03 -1.91 -14.74
N PRO A 119 -1.71 -2.24 -16.01
CA PRO A 119 -0.65 -1.55 -16.76
C PRO A 119 -0.83 -0.03 -16.89
N ALA A 120 -2.06 0.46 -17.07
CA ALA A 120 -2.33 1.89 -17.22
C ALA A 120 -2.04 2.67 -15.92
N ALA A 121 -2.36 2.08 -14.76
CA ALA A 121 -2.00 2.65 -13.46
C ALA A 121 -0.48 2.62 -13.24
N GLN A 122 0.18 1.53 -13.62
CA GLN A 122 1.64 1.40 -13.52
C GLN A 122 2.37 2.45 -14.37
N GLU A 123 1.95 2.66 -15.62
CA GLU A 123 2.48 3.69 -16.50
C GLU A 123 2.27 5.10 -15.92
N ARG A 124 1.05 5.40 -15.46
CA ARG A 124 0.71 6.69 -14.84
C ARG A 124 1.61 7.04 -13.65
N PHE A 125 1.93 6.05 -12.82
CA PHE A 125 2.75 6.22 -11.62
C PHE A 125 4.21 5.83 -11.83
N LYS A 126 4.64 5.56 -13.06
CA LYS A 126 6.04 5.30 -13.44
C LYS A 126 6.66 4.11 -12.69
N VAL A 127 5.91 3.02 -12.56
CA VAL A 127 6.39 1.73 -12.04
C VAL A 127 6.21 0.64 -13.09
N SER A 128 6.98 -0.44 -12.99
CA SER A 128 6.91 -1.59 -13.92
C SER A 128 6.10 -2.77 -13.39
N GLU A 129 5.68 -2.72 -12.14
CA GLU A 129 4.97 -3.81 -11.46
C GLU A 129 4.02 -3.26 -10.37
N PRO A 130 3.06 -4.07 -9.90
CA PRO A 130 2.23 -3.69 -8.76
C PRO A 130 3.07 -3.39 -7.52
N ILE A 131 2.61 -2.44 -6.71
CA ILE A 131 3.25 -2.08 -5.44
C ILE A 131 2.47 -2.66 -4.27
N ARG A 132 3.13 -2.86 -3.13
CA ARG A 132 2.53 -3.52 -1.95
C ARG A 132 2.44 -2.56 -0.77
N GLY A 133 1.27 -2.49 -0.14
CA GLY A 133 1.06 -1.90 1.18
C GLY A 133 0.95 -2.97 2.28
N VAL A 134 1.13 -2.56 3.53
CA VAL A 134 1.02 -3.38 4.74
C VAL A 134 -0.27 -3.03 5.47
N LEU A 135 -1.05 -4.04 5.85
CA LEU A 135 -2.26 -3.88 6.66
C LEU A 135 -1.94 -4.20 8.12
N LEU A 136 -2.27 -3.25 9.00
CA LEU A 136 -2.14 -3.39 10.45
C LEU A 136 -3.50 -3.72 11.07
N GLU A 137 -3.49 -4.46 12.17
CA GLU A 137 -4.69 -5.01 12.82
C GLU A 137 -5.84 -4.02 12.98
N LYS A 138 -5.56 -2.81 13.49
CA LYS A 138 -6.58 -1.78 13.73
C LYS A 138 -6.98 -0.97 12.48
N MET A 139 -6.40 -1.26 11.32
CA MET A 139 -6.88 -0.72 10.04
C MET A 139 -8.14 -1.47 9.58
N LEU A 140 -8.31 -2.73 9.99
CA LEU A 140 -9.42 -3.57 9.56
C LEU A 140 -10.58 -3.45 10.54
N LEU A 141 -11.69 -2.90 10.05
CA LEU A 141 -12.92 -2.70 10.78
C LEU A 141 -13.92 -3.80 10.42
N ASN A 142 -14.82 -4.12 11.35
CA ASN A 142 -15.90 -5.06 11.09
C ASN A 142 -17.06 -4.39 10.35
N SER A 143 -17.82 -5.19 9.59
CA SER A 143 -19.06 -4.76 8.94
C SER A 143 -19.98 -4.01 9.91
N GLY A 144 -20.60 -2.93 9.43
CA GLY A 144 -21.42 -2.03 10.26
C GLY A 144 -20.63 -0.92 10.96
N ALA A 145 -19.31 -0.84 10.79
CA ALA A 145 -18.51 0.27 11.29
C ALA A 145 -18.96 1.63 10.73
N VAL A 146 -18.97 2.64 11.60
CA VAL A 146 -19.19 4.04 11.21
C VAL A 146 -17.85 4.75 11.15
N VAL A 147 -17.50 5.24 9.97
CA VAL A 147 -16.22 5.93 9.72
C VAL A 147 -16.48 7.41 9.42
N PRO A 148 -15.79 8.37 10.07
CA PRO A 148 -15.90 9.77 9.71
C PRO A 148 -15.47 10.01 8.27
N ALA A 149 -16.18 10.81 7.49
CA ALA A 149 -15.78 11.13 6.11
C ALA A 149 -14.35 11.72 6.02
N LYS A 150 -13.93 12.44 7.07
CA LYS A 150 -12.54 12.91 7.26
C LYS A 150 -11.72 11.90 8.08
N PHE A 151 -11.61 10.66 7.61
CA PHE A 151 -10.80 9.63 8.30
C PHE A 151 -9.30 9.75 8.01
N GLY A 152 -8.93 10.42 6.91
CA GLY A 152 -7.56 10.66 6.48
C GLY A 152 -7.32 12.11 6.04
N ALA A 153 -6.10 12.41 5.60
CA ALA A 153 -5.74 13.71 5.03
C ALA A 153 -6.39 13.92 3.65
N ARG A 154 -6.37 12.88 2.82
CA ARG A 154 -7.00 12.81 1.50
C ARG A 154 -7.68 11.45 1.34
N PRO A 155 -8.84 11.27 2.00
CA PRO A 155 -9.56 10.01 2.00
C PRO A 155 -10.08 9.68 0.59
N VAL A 156 -9.95 8.41 0.23
CA VAL A 156 -10.57 7.79 -0.96
C VAL A 156 -11.32 6.55 -0.47
N TYR A 157 -12.30 6.07 -1.22
CA TYR A 157 -12.94 4.79 -0.94
C TYR A 157 -13.05 3.98 -2.22
N GLU A 158 -12.90 2.67 -2.09
CA GLU A 158 -12.91 1.73 -3.20
C GLU A 158 -13.60 0.44 -2.73
N GLY A 159 -14.37 -0.17 -3.62
CA GLY A 159 -14.84 -1.53 -3.39
C GLY A 159 -13.77 -2.50 -3.85
N ASP A 160 -13.45 -3.47 -3.01
CA ASP A 160 -12.41 -4.47 -3.23
C ASP A 160 -12.79 -5.79 -2.53
N LEU A 161 -11.83 -6.70 -2.40
CA LEU A 161 -11.94 -7.95 -1.67
C LEU A 161 -10.67 -8.20 -0.86
N ILE A 162 -10.76 -9.07 0.14
CA ILE A 162 -9.61 -9.73 0.76
C ILE A 162 -9.68 -11.20 0.40
N VAL A 163 -8.55 -11.79 0.04
CA VAL A 163 -8.41 -13.24 -0.01
C VAL A 163 -7.60 -13.69 1.19
N ARG A 164 -8.17 -14.62 1.98
CA ARG A 164 -7.54 -15.11 3.21
C ARG A 164 -6.73 -16.37 2.91
N VAL A 165 -5.50 -16.36 3.38
CA VAL A 165 -4.59 -17.50 3.33
C VAL A 165 -5.02 -18.52 4.38
N GLY A 166 -5.29 -19.75 3.94
CA GLY A 166 -5.58 -20.89 4.81
C GLY A 166 -4.39 -21.82 5.04
N SER A 167 -3.33 -21.68 4.23
CA SER A 167 -2.21 -22.63 4.18
C SER A 167 -0.87 -21.94 3.90
N GLU A 168 0.21 -22.39 4.52
CA GLU A 168 1.56 -21.83 4.33
C GLU A 168 2.13 -22.09 2.93
N GLU A 169 1.57 -23.06 2.20
CA GLU A 169 1.87 -23.43 0.82
C GLU A 169 1.76 -22.25 -0.14
N ILE A 170 1.01 -21.19 0.21
CA ILE A 170 0.98 -19.93 -0.55
C ILE A 170 2.38 -19.37 -0.82
N ASN A 171 3.33 -19.60 0.09
CA ASN A 171 4.70 -19.09 -0.02
C ASN A 171 5.56 -19.86 -1.03
N SER A 172 5.11 -21.03 -1.48
CA SER A 172 5.77 -21.84 -2.51
C SER A 172 4.96 -21.91 -3.80
N ALA A 173 3.80 -21.25 -3.85
CA ALA A 173 2.96 -21.21 -5.05
C ALA A 173 3.67 -20.45 -6.18
N THR A 174 3.79 -21.11 -7.33
CA THR A 174 4.36 -20.56 -8.57
C THR A 174 3.31 -20.38 -9.65
N THR A 175 2.12 -20.97 -9.47
CA THR A 175 0.99 -20.85 -10.38
C THR A 175 -0.25 -20.29 -9.68
N PRO A 176 -1.19 -19.65 -10.42
CA PRO A 176 -2.46 -19.20 -9.84
C PRO A 176 -3.28 -20.34 -9.21
N LYS A 177 -3.17 -21.55 -9.74
CA LYS A 177 -3.87 -22.73 -9.21
C LYS A 177 -3.29 -23.19 -7.87
N GLU A 178 -1.96 -23.20 -7.74
CA GLU A 178 -1.29 -23.47 -6.46
C GLU A 178 -1.63 -22.40 -5.43
N ALA A 179 -1.65 -21.13 -5.85
CA ALA A 179 -2.05 -20.03 -4.97
C ALA A 179 -3.50 -20.22 -4.49
N LEU A 180 -4.44 -20.49 -5.40
CA LEU A 180 -5.84 -20.75 -5.08
C LEU A 180 -6.02 -21.90 -4.08
N ALA A 181 -5.20 -22.95 -4.17
CA ALA A 181 -5.21 -24.08 -3.25
C ALA A 181 -4.82 -23.73 -1.81
N ALA A 182 -4.07 -22.64 -1.60
CA ALA A 182 -3.66 -22.18 -0.29
C ALA A 182 -4.61 -21.13 0.33
N LEU A 183 -5.72 -20.80 -0.33
CA LEU A 183 -6.69 -19.78 0.11
C LEU A 183 -7.95 -20.46 0.66
N ASP A 184 -8.52 -19.92 1.75
CA ASP A 184 -9.69 -20.51 2.41
C ASP A 184 -10.96 -19.66 2.34
N ALA A 185 -10.84 -18.36 2.03
CA ALA A 185 -11.98 -17.47 1.91
C ALA A 185 -11.73 -16.25 1.03
N VAL A 186 -12.80 -15.76 0.42
CA VAL A 186 -12.88 -14.40 -0.15
C VAL A 186 -13.80 -13.58 0.75
N ILE A 187 -13.38 -12.38 1.10
CA ILE A 187 -14.08 -11.48 2.01
C ILE A 187 -14.33 -10.18 1.26
N PRO A 188 -15.59 -9.77 1.04
CA PRO A 188 -15.87 -8.44 0.47
C PRO A 188 -15.22 -7.36 1.33
N PHE A 189 -14.63 -6.34 0.70
CA PHE A 189 -13.86 -5.34 1.41
C PHE A 189 -14.17 -3.95 0.88
N MET A 190 -14.47 -3.01 1.78
CA MET A 190 -14.46 -1.60 1.43
C MET A 190 -13.10 -1.05 1.83
N GLU A 191 -12.22 -0.83 0.87
CA GLU A 191 -10.95 -0.17 1.13
C GLU A 191 -11.18 1.32 1.32
N LEU A 192 -10.51 1.90 2.32
CA LEU A 192 -10.57 3.33 2.63
C LEU A 192 -9.14 3.91 2.60
N PRO A 193 -8.55 4.13 1.42
CA PRO A 193 -7.20 4.68 1.32
C PRO A 193 -7.08 6.14 1.78
N ASP A 194 -5.87 6.55 2.13
CA ASP A 194 -5.49 7.95 2.37
C ASP A 194 -4.23 8.29 1.56
N LEU A 195 -4.34 9.27 0.65
CA LEU A 195 -3.20 9.66 -0.20
C LEU A 195 -2.15 10.50 0.55
N VAL A 196 -2.42 10.93 1.78
CA VAL A 196 -1.54 11.67 2.72
C VAL A 196 -0.96 12.99 2.20
N TYR A 197 -0.32 13.03 1.03
CA TYR A 197 0.34 14.20 0.46
C TYR A 197 -0.61 15.32 0.04
N ASP A 198 -0.16 16.56 0.00
CA ASP A 198 -0.88 17.68 -0.61
C ASP A 198 -1.24 17.41 -2.09
N PRO A 199 -2.44 17.78 -2.58
CA PRO A 199 -2.82 17.57 -3.99
C PRO A 199 -1.92 18.28 -5.01
N LYS A 200 -1.14 19.28 -4.59
CA LYS A 200 -0.16 19.97 -5.44
C LYS A 200 1.13 19.16 -5.62
N VAL A 201 1.32 18.10 -4.84
CA VAL A 201 2.46 17.19 -4.98
C VAL A 201 2.22 16.24 -6.14
N SER A 202 3.20 16.16 -7.04
CA SER A 202 3.22 15.11 -8.06
C SER A 202 3.58 13.78 -7.42
N LEU A 203 2.67 12.82 -7.45
CA LEU A 203 2.88 11.47 -6.93
C LEU A 203 3.41 10.56 -8.03
N ASP A 204 4.54 9.90 -7.76
CA ASP A 204 4.97 8.70 -8.48
C ASP A 204 4.75 7.45 -7.60
N GLY A 205 5.04 6.27 -8.13
CA GLY A 205 4.83 5.02 -7.40
C GLY A 205 5.74 4.89 -6.18
N THR A 206 6.92 5.50 -6.18
CA THR A 206 7.82 5.48 -5.02
C THR A 206 7.30 6.36 -3.88
N ALA A 207 6.70 7.50 -4.21
CA ALA A 207 5.98 8.34 -3.26
C ALA A 207 4.81 7.58 -2.62
N LEU A 208 4.07 6.79 -3.42
CA LEU A 208 2.98 5.93 -2.94
C LEU A 208 3.49 4.82 -2.02
N VAL A 209 4.58 4.14 -2.37
CA VAL A 209 5.20 3.11 -1.51
C VAL A 209 5.58 3.71 -0.15
N ALA A 210 6.20 4.89 -0.13
CA ALA A 210 6.64 5.54 1.10
C ALA A 210 5.49 5.82 2.10
N ILE A 211 4.27 6.07 1.62
CA ILE A 211 3.07 6.23 2.47
C ILE A 211 2.27 4.93 2.62
N ASN A 212 2.95 3.79 2.55
CA ASN A 212 2.35 2.48 2.67
C ASN A 212 1.22 2.22 1.66
N VAL A 213 1.38 2.74 0.44
CA VAL A 213 0.43 2.64 -0.67
C VAL A 213 -0.95 3.16 -0.25
N GLY A 214 -0.98 4.17 0.61
CA GLY A 214 -2.18 4.80 1.13
C GLY A 214 -3.03 3.92 2.06
N ALA A 215 -2.49 2.82 2.61
CA ALA A 215 -3.24 1.98 3.56
C ALA A 215 -3.62 2.78 4.82
N ARG A 216 -4.92 2.86 5.10
CA ARG A 216 -5.47 3.68 6.19
C ARG A 216 -6.52 2.93 6.98
N LEU A 217 -7.65 2.62 6.37
CA LEU A 217 -8.73 1.83 6.95
C LEU A 217 -9.30 0.88 5.91
N GLY A 218 -10.11 -0.06 6.35
CA GLY A 218 -11.07 -0.72 5.50
C GLY A 218 -12.08 -1.53 6.30
N VAL A 219 -13.21 -1.85 5.68
CA VAL A 219 -14.33 -2.54 6.33
C VAL A 219 -14.48 -3.94 5.74
N LEU A 220 -14.34 -4.95 6.59
CA LEU A 220 -14.49 -6.35 6.25
C LEU A 220 -15.97 -6.73 6.17
N GLY A 221 -16.33 -7.44 5.10
CA GLY A 221 -17.60 -8.13 4.94
C GLY A 221 -17.62 -9.52 5.59
N THR A 222 -18.63 -10.30 5.24
CA THR A 222 -18.74 -11.70 5.70
C THR A 222 -17.82 -12.59 4.84
N PRO A 223 -16.97 -13.44 5.44
CA PRO A 223 -16.16 -14.38 4.70
C PRO A 223 -17.01 -15.38 3.90
N ILE A 224 -16.63 -15.58 2.64
CA ILE A 224 -17.21 -16.55 1.72
C ILE A 224 -16.19 -17.69 1.57
N PRO A 225 -16.47 -18.91 2.07
CA PRO A 225 -15.53 -20.03 2.02
C PRO A 225 -15.12 -20.36 0.59
N LEU A 226 -13.82 -20.41 0.33
CA LEU A 226 -13.24 -20.70 -0.97
C LEU A 226 -12.83 -22.17 -1.08
N SER A 227 -12.83 -22.71 -2.29
CA SER A 227 -12.25 -24.03 -2.58
C SER A 227 -11.58 -24.02 -3.95
N ALA A 228 -10.45 -24.72 -4.10
CA ALA A 228 -9.66 -24.77 -5.32
C ALA A 228 -10.35 -25.58 -6.43
N THR A 229 -11.33 -24.95 -7.07
CA THR A 229 -12.19 -25.54 -8.09
C THR A 229 -12.24 -24.63 -9.32
N PRO A 230 -12.48 -25.18 -10.53
CA PRO A 230 -12.67 -24.37 -11.73
C PRO A 230 -13.77 -23.31 -11.58
N ASP A 231 -14.84 -23.62 -10.84
CA ASP A 231 -15.92 -22.67 -10.56
C ASP A 231 -15.43 -21.46 -9.76
N TRP A 232 -14.53 -21.67 -8.78
CA TRP A 232 -13.92 -20.57 -8.04
C TRP A 232 -12.93 -19.76 -8.87
N GLU A 233 -12.16 -20.40 -9.75
CA GLU A 233 -11.33 -19.68 -10.73
C GLU A 233 -12.17 -18.76 -11.60
N GLU A 234 -13.30 -19.26 -12.12
CA GLU A 234 -14.19 -18.47 -12.98
C GLU A 234 -14.89 -17.35 -12.21
N ARG A 235 -15.30 -17.61 -10.97
CA ARG A 235 -15.91 -16.58 -10.10
C ARG A 235 -14.93 -15.44 -9.80
N LEU A 236 -13.66 -15.76 -9.53
CA LEU A 236 -12.63 -14.73 -9.30
C LEU A 236 -12.35 -13.92 -10.56
N LYS A 237 -12.33 -14.54 -11.75
CA LYS A 237 -12.13 -13.80 -13.02
C LYS A 237 -13.25 -12.80 -13.31
N ASN A 238 -14.48 -13.08 -12.86
CA ASN A 238 -15.67 -12.32 -13.24
C ASN A 238 -16.30 -11.54 -12.07
N ILE A 239 -15.48 -11.10 -11.11
CA ILE A 239 -15.97 -10.31 -9.97
C ILE A 239 -16.58 -9.00 -10.46
N LYS A 240 -17.75 -8.69 -9.90
CA LYS A 240 -18.42 -7.40 -10.08
C LYS A 240 -18.58 -6.74 -8.73
N ILE A 241 -18.13 -5.51 -8.65
CA ILE A 241 -18.22 -4.68 -7.45
C ILE A 241 -19.27 -3.61 -7.72
N VAL A 242 -20.25 -3.52 -6.82
CA VAL A 242 -21.33 -2.53 -6.89
C VAL A 242 -21.34 -1.80 -5.56
N MET A 243 -21.12 -0.49 -5.61
CA MET A 243 -21.23 0.40 -4.47
C MET A 243 -22.54 1.18 -4.56
N VAL A 244 -23.32 1.20 -3.49
CA VAL A 244 -24.59 1.90 -3.44
C VAL A 244 -24.71 2.77 -2.19
N ASP A 245 -25.45 3.87 -2.31
CA ASP A 245 -25.85 4.67 -1.17
C ASP A 245 -26.95 3.98 -0.34
N LYS A 246 -27.40 4.64 0.73
CA LYS A 246 -28.48 4.13 1.60
C LYS A 246 -29.82 3.94 0.87
N ALA A 247 -30.06 4.68 -0.20
CA ALA A 247 -31.27 4.58 -1.02
C ALA A 247 -31.15 3.52 -2.13
N GLY A 248 -29.99 2.87 -2.27
CA GLY A 248 -29.72 1.88 -3.31
C GLY A 248 -29.24 2.47 -4.63
N ASN A 249 -28.96 3.77 -4.71
CA ASN A 249 -28.40 4.38 -5.91
C ASN A 249 -26.92 4.03 -6.02
N GLN A 250 -26.48 3.67 -7.22
CA GLN A 250 -25.06 3.39 -7.45
C GLN A 250 -24.22 4.67 -7.29
N LEU A 251 -23.11 4.56 -6.56
CA LEU A 251 -22.12 5.62 -6.33
C LEU A 251 -21.15 5.78 -7.50
#